data_AF-A0A7C3BJM4-F1
#
_entry.id   AF-A0A7C3BJM4-F1
#
_cell.length_a   1.000
_cell.length_b   1.000
_cell.length_c   1.000
_cell.angle_alpha   90.00
_cell.angle_beta   90.00
_cell.angle_gamma   90.00
#
_symmetry.space_group_name_H-M   'P 1'
#
loop_
_entity.id
_entity.type
_entity.pdbx_description
1 polymer ?
#
loop_
_entity_poly.entity_id
_entity_poly.type
_entity_poly.pdbx_seq_one_letter_code
_entity_poly.pdbx_strand_id
1 'polypeptide(L)'
;MVKHQFAIRGRANGRLCFYAQGKQLANNIFGQSQRMGALPTLYAATAPNVTGGAYYGADGFRETRGYPIRVFSNQRSQNRADAARLWEASEALTGVKYRF
;
A
#
# COMPACT_ATOMS: atom_id res chain seq x y z
N MET A 1 23.69 38.83 27.30
CA MET A 1 24.63 37.70 27.24
C MET A 1 24.01 36.61 26.34
N VAL A 2 24.46 36.59 25.09
CA VAL A 2 24.40 35.57 24.02
C VAL A 2 23.20 34.58 23.93
N LYS A 3 22.31 34.79 22.96
CA LYS A 3 21.48 33.73 22.33
C LYS A 3 22.12 33.35 20.99
N HIS A 4 22.73 32.17 20.89
CA HIS A 4 23.10 31.57 19.61
C HIS A 4 22.02 30.57 19.18
N GLN A 5 21.27 30.90 18.13
CA GLN A 5 20.50 29.92 17.37
C GLN A 5 21.03 29.94 15.93
N PHE A 6 21.78 28.92 15.57
CA PHE A 6 22.12 28.61 14.17
C PHE A 6 20.84 28.27 13.43
N ALA A 7 20.37 29.15 12.55
CA ALA A 7 19.33 28.86 11.59
C ALA A 7 19.99 28.58 10.23
N ILE A 8 20.28 27.32 9.93
CA ILE A 8 20.60 26.89 8.55
C ILE A 8 19.29 26.96 7.76
N ARG A 9 18.95 28.13 7.21
CA ARG A 9 17.93 28.26 6.16
C ARG A 9 18.55 27.81 4.85
N GLY A 10 18.48 26.50 4.57
CA GLY A 10 18.78 25.97 3.24
C GLY A 10 17.74 26.46 2.23
N ARG A 11 18.15 27.36 1.33
CA ARG A 11 17.32 27.86 0.23
C ARG A 11 17.20 26.75 -0.82
N ALA A 12 16.02 26.13 -0.94
CA ALA A 12 15.78 25.14 -1.98
C ALA A 12 15.84 25.82 -3.36
N ASN A 13 16.76 25.38 -4.22
CA ASN A 13 16.92 25.89 -5.59
C ASN A 13 15.74 25.46 -6.48
N GLY A 14 15.33 26.33 -7.41
CA GLY A 14 14.08 26.23 -8.18
C GLY A 14 13.81 24.89 -8.90
N ARG A 15 14.85 24.13 -9.28
CA ARG A 15 14.70 22.81 -9.94
C ARG A 15 14.06 21.74 -9.03
N LEU A 16 14.30 21.81 -7.71
CA LEU A 16 13.69 20.90 -6.72
C LEU A 16 12.21 21.23 -6.49
N CYS A 17 11.83 22.51 -6.57
CA CYS A 17 10.45 22.95 -6.41
C CYS A 17 9.56 22.49 -7.57
N PHE A 18 10.04 22.56 -8.81
CA PHE A 18 9.30 22.07 -9.99
C PHE A 18 9.09 20.55 -9.95
N TYR A 19 10.10 19.78 -9.53
CA TYR A 19 9.98 18.32 -9.39
C TYR A 19 9.05 17.91 -8.24
N ALA A 20 9.02 18.68 -7.15
CA ALA A 20 8.09 18.48 -6.04
C ALA A 20 6.63 18.79 -6.44
N GLN A 21 6.40 19.90 -7.17
CA GLN A 21 5.07 20.26 -7.68
C GLN A 21 4.55 19.23 -8.69
N GLY A 22 5.40 18.73 -9.60
CA GLY A 22 5.03 17.68 -10.56
C GLY A 22 4.57 16.37 -9.89
N LYS A 23 5.24 15.96 -8.82
CA LYS A 23 4.86 14.75 -8.05
C LYS A 23 3.55 14.92 -7.28
N GLN A 24 3.30 16.09 -6.71
CA GLN A 24 2.05 16.37 -5.99
C GLN A 24 0.85 16.44 -6.94
N LEU A 25 1.02 17.03 -8.11
CA LEU A 25 -0.01 17.05 -9.16
C LEU A 25 -0.29 15.65 -9.70
N ALA A 26 0.76 14.86 -9.99
CA ALA A 26 0.60 13.47 -10.41
C ALA A 26 -0.11 12.62 -9.35
N ASN A 27 0.21 12.79 -8.06
CA ASN A 27 -0.50 12.12 -6.98
C ASN A 27 -1.97 12.55 -6.90
N ASN A 28 -2.27 13.85 -7.03
CA ASN A 28 -3.67 14.31 -7.05
C ASN A 28 -4.47 13.75 -8.24
N ILE A 29 -3.82 13.47 -9.37
CA ILE A 29 -4.48 12.95 -10.58
C ILE A 29 -4.53 11.42 -10.62
N PHE A 30 -3.53 10.71 -10.08
CA PHE A 30 -3.45 9.24 -10.13
C PHE A 30 -3.47 8.49 -8.78
N GLY A 31 -3.03 9.09 -7.66
CA GLY A 31 -2.97 8.47 -6.33
C GLY A 31 -3.95 9.04 -5.29
N GLN A 32 -4.18 8.36 -4.17
CA GLN A 32 -5.02 8.89 -3.09
C GLN A 32 -4.19 9.35 -1.90
N SER A 33 -4.80 10.07 -0.96
CA SER A 33 -4.11 10.42 0.28
C SER A 33 -3.68 9.15 1.02
N GLN A 34 -2.59 9.22 1.79
CA GLN A 34 -2.08 8.08 2.55
C GLN A 34 -3.16 7.49 3.49
N ARG A 35 -3.97 8.37 4.09
CA ARG A 35 -5.12 7.97 4.93
C ARG A 35 -6.11 7.10 4.16
N MET A 36 -6.49 7.52 2.95
CA MET A 36 -7.42 6.76 2.11
C MET A 36 -6.81 5.46 1.61
N GLY A 37 -5.53 5.49 1.23
CA GLY A 37 -4.77 4.30 0.81
C GLY A 37 -4.65 3.22 1.88
N ALA A 38 -4.66 3.61 3.16
CA ALA A 38 -4.60 2.67 4.28
C ALA A 38 -5.95 2.00 4.59
N LEU A 39 -7.08 2.54 4.12
CA LEU A 39 -8.40 2.06 4.52
C LEU A 39 -8.66 0.59 4.16
N PRO A 40 -8.32 0.07 2.96
CA PRO A 40 -8.59 -1.34 2.63
C PRO A 40 -7.87 -2.31 3.56
N THR A 41 -6.62 -2.00 3.93
CA THR A 41 -5.83 -2.79 4.89
C THR A 41 -6.46 -2.75 6.28
N LEU A 42 -6.83 -1.57 6.78
CA LEU A 42 -7.48 -1.44 8.09
C LEU A 42 -8.82 -2.15 8.13
N TYR A 43 -9.60 -2.05 7.05
CA TYR A 43 -10.88 -2.74 6.93
C TYR A 43 -10.69 -4.26 6.97
N ALA A 44 -9.80 -4.81 6.14
CA ALA A 44 -9.50 -6.24 6.09
C ALA A 44 -8.99 -6.79 7.44
N ALA A 45 -8.28 -5.97 8.21
CA ALA A 45 -7.70 -6.36 9.50
C ALA A 45 -8.68 -6.27 10.67
N THR A 46 -9.68 -5.37 10.62
CA THR A 46 -10.44 -4.99 11.82
C THR A 46 -11.97 -5.00 11.68
N ALA A 47 -12.51 -4.98 10.46
CA ALA A 47 -13.96 -4.90 10.29
C ALA A 47 -14.63 -6.23 10.70
N PRO A 48 -15.77 -6.19 11.42
CA PRO A 48 -16.39 -7.39 12.00
C PRO A 48 -16.97 -8.35 10.95
N ASN A 49 -17.19 -7.87 9.73
CA ASN A 49 -17.82 -8.60 8.63
C ASN A 49 -16.81 -9.09 7.58
N VAL A 50 -15.52 -9.15 7.92
CA VAL A 50 -14.49 -9.69 7.00
C VAL A 50 -14.54 -11.21 6.94
N THR A 51 -14.27 -11.76 5.76
CA THR A 51 -14.16 -13.20 5.54
C THR A 51 -12.69 -13.56 5.32
N GLY A 52 -12.20 -14.57 6.06
CA GLY A 52 -10.85 -15.09 5.87
C GLY A 52 -10.61 -15.54 4.43
N GLY A 53 -9.46 -15.14 3.86
CA GLY A 53 -9.11 -15.45 2.46
C GLY A 53 -9.83 -14.60 1.40
N ALA A 54 -10.71 -13.66 1.78
CA ALA A 54 -11.27 -12.69 0.84
C ALA A 54 -10.25 -11.58 0.51
N TYR A 55 -10.50 -10.89 -0.61
CA TYR A 55 -9.68 -9.78 -1.09
C TYR A 55 -10.47 -8.47 -1.00
N TYR A 56 -9.88 -7.45 -0.37
CA TYR A 56 -10.50 -6.15 -0.14
C TYR A 56 -9.65 -5.06 -0.76
N GLY A 57 -10.27 -4.27 -1.64
CA GLY A 57 -9.63 -3.21 -2.41
C GLY A 57 -10.50 -1.95 -2.42
N ALA A 58 -10.02 -0.90 -3.07
CA ALA A 58 -10.80 0.32 -3.21
C ALA A 58 -11.85 0.17 -4.33
N ASP A 59 -13.01 0.81 -4.19
CA ASP A 59 -14.13 0.73 -5.13
C ASP A 59 -13.96 1.51 -6.45
N GLY A 60 -12.90 2.31 -6.57
CA GLY A 60 -12.61 3.11 -7.76
C GLY A 60 -11.89 2.35 -8.87
N PHE A 61 -11.53 3.10 -9.91
CA PHE A 61 -10.96 2.56 -11.14
C PHE A 61 -9.72 1.67 -10.87
N ARG A 62 -9.81 0.40 -11.26
CA ARG A 62 -8.75 -0.62 -11.05
C ARG A 62 -8.24 -0.66 -9.61
N GLU A 63 -9.13 -0.44 -8.64
CA GLU A 63 -8.83 -0.48 -7.21
C GLU A 63 -7.79 0.57 -6.74
N THR A 64 -7.53 1.59 -7.56
CA THR A 64 -6.48 2.59 -7.28
C THR A 64 -6.89 3.60 -6.21
N ARG A 65 -8.20 3.86 -6.05
CA ARG A 65 -8.74 4.89 -5.16
C ARG A 65 -10.14 4.56 -4.69
N GLY A 66 -10.56 5.20 -3.60
CA GLY A 66 -11.92 5.10 -3.08
C GLY A 66 -12.01 4.40 -1.74
N TYR A 67 -13.18 3.85 -1.40
CA TYR A 67 -13.44 3.21 -0.11
C TYR A 67 -13.31 1.69 -0.17
N PRO A 68 -13.02 1.02 0.96
CA PRO A 68 -12.87 -0.43 0.99
C PRO A 68 -14.16 -1.16 0.62
N ILE A 69 -14.06 -2.04 -0.37
CA ILE A 69 -15.09 -3.03 -0.69
C ILE A 69 -14.43 -4.39 -0.89
N ARG A 70 -15.23 -5.45 -0.87
CA ARG A 70 -14.77 -6.75 -1.34
C ARG A 70 -14.64 -6.72 -2.87
N VAL A 71 -13.48 -7.10 -3.38
CA VAL A 71 -13.19 -7.17 -4.82
C VAL A 71 -12.67 -8.56 -5.19
N PHE A 72 -12.51 -8.81 -6.48
CA PHE A 72 -12.02 -10.09 -6.99
C PHE A 72 -10.62 -9.94 -7.57
N SER A 73 -9.71 -10.78 -7.09
CA SER A 73 -8.39 -10.93 -7.70
C SER A 73 -8.46 -11.71 -9.03
N ASN A 74 -7.36 -11.70 -9.79
CA ASN A 74 -7.27 -12.43 -11.04
C ASN A 74 -7.36 -13.98 -10.84
N GLN A 75 -7.74 -14.71 -11.88
CA GLN A 75 -7.92 -16.17 -11.83
C GLN A 75 -6.64 -16.92 -11.44
N ARG A 76 -5.46 -16.44 -11.86
CA ARG A 76 -4.18 -17.09 -11.53
C ARG A 76 -3.92 -17.09 -10.02
N SER A 77 -4.25 -16.00 -9.33
CA SER A 77 -4.13 -15.91 -7.87
C SER A 77 -5.05 -16.87 -7.12
N GLN A 78 -6.05 -17.44 -7.79
CA GLN A 78 -7.00 -18.38 -7.22
C GLN A 78 -6.63 -19.85 -7.51
N ASN A 79 -5.55 -20.11 -8.25
CA ASN A 79 -5.09 -21.46 -8.53
C ASN A 79 -4.48 -22.10 -7.27
N ARG A 80 -5.19 -23.11 -6.72
CA ARG A 80 -4.78 -23.84 -5.52
C ARG A 80 -3.51 -24.67 -5.70
N ALA A 81 -3.30 -25.24 -6.89
CA ALA A 81 -2.10 -26.03 -7.16
C ALA A 81 -0.84 -25.15 -7.17
N ASP A 82 -0.93 -23.96 -7.78
CA ASP A 82 0.17 -23.00 -7.78
C ASP A 82 0.42 -22.44 -6.38
N ALA A 83 -0.64 -22.16 -5.61
CA ALA A 83 -0.52 -21.73 -4.22
C ALA A 83 0.19 -22.76 -3.34
N ALA A 84 -0.15 -24.05 -3.47
CA ALA A 84 0.50 -25.13 -2.71
C ALA A 84 1.99 -25.25 -3.07
N ARG A 85 2.32 -25.26 -4.37
CA ARG A 85 3.72 -25.30 -4.84
C ARG A 85 4.52 -24.10 -4.35
N LEU A 86 3.94 -22.91 -4.39
CA LEU A 86 4.58 -21.69 -3.90
C LEU A 86 4.84 -21.75 -2.39
N TRP A 87 3.90 -22.31 -1.63
CA TRP A 87 4.07 -22.47 -0.19
C TRP A 87 5.21 -23.44 0.14
N GLU A 88 5.22 -24.61 -0.48
CA GLU A 88 6.29 -25.61 -0.30
C GLU A 88 7.68 -25.04 -0.61
N ALA A 89 7.80 -24.33 -1.74
CA ALA A 89 9.04 -23.65 -2.11
C ALA A 89 9.44 -22.58 -1.08
N SER A 90 8.47 -21.81 -0.58
CA SER A 90 8.72 -20.75 0.41
C SER A 90 9.21 -21.31 1.74
N GLU A 91 8.62 -22.41 2.23
CA GLU A 91 9.10 -23.11 3.42
C GLU A 91 10.49 -23.71 3.23
N ALA A 92 10.76 -24.30 2.06
CA ALA A 92 12.08 -24.87 1.74
C ALA A 92 13.17 -23.79 1.69
N LEU A 93 12.87 -22.63 1.11
CA LEU A 93 13.81 -21.51 0.98
C LEU A 93 14.07 -20.77 2.29
N THR A 94 13.06 -20.69 3.16
CA THR A 94 13.18 -19.97 4.45
C THR A 94 13.53 -20.87 5.62
N GLY A 95 13.36 -22.18 5.49
CA GLY A 95 13.50 -23.14 6.59
C GLY A 95 12.38 -23.05 7.65
N VAL A 96 11.40 -22.17 7.47
CA VAL A 96 10.25 -22.03 8.36
C VAL A 96 9.19 -23.04 7.98
N LYS A 97 8.65 -23.76 8.97
CA LYS A 97 7.57 -24.74 8.79
C LYS A 97 6.34 -24.35 9.58
N TYR A 98 5.20 -24.37 8.91
CA TYR A 98 3.92 -24.09 9.54
C TYR A 98 3.17 -25.39 9.83
N ARG A 99 2.49 -25.40 10.98
CA ARG A 99 1.58 -26.49 11.38
C ARG A 99 0.17 -25.90 11.31
N PHE A 100 -0.53 -26.24 10.25
CA PHE A 100 -1.95 -25.92 10.08
C PHE A 100 -2.79 -27.07 10.65
#